data_AF-A0A0A9D5X0-F1
#
_entry.id   AF-A0A0A9D5X0-F1
#
_cell.length_a   1.000
_cell.length_b   1.000
_cell.length_c   1.000
_cell.angle_alpha   90.00
_cell.angle_beta   90.00
_cell.angle_gamma   90.00
#
_symmetry.space_group_name_H-M   'P 1'
#
loop_
_entity.id
_entity.type
_entity.pdbx_description
1 polymer ?
#
loop_
_entity_poly.entity_id
_entity_poly.type
_entity_poly.pdbx_seq_one_letter_code
_entity_poly.pdbx_strand_id
1 'polypeptide(L)'
;METSMKEVDQWLFGVKWRGTVKERRHPVMPEAQPPNPTTPQKDEGICLEKSRVHLHGLGQREIIDVAPGRKLMPELEINMKEIVAVLGVKVMAADMPPFMQLHSFRSAKQSHDSLDKFSSRQLAHDVKKEFDKVYGPTWHCIVGTSYGSFVTHSRGCFLYFFMDKIIVMLFKTKIRKVLAS
;
A
#
# COMPACT_ATOMS: atom_id res chain seq x y z
N MET A 1 6.83 -25.65 -43.53
CA MET A 1 6.39 -24.56 -42.64
C MET A 1 4.92 -24.34 -42.92
N GLU A 2 4.05 -24.75 -42.01
CA GLU A 2 2.60 -24.67 -42.22
C GLU A 2 2.03 -23.70 -41.19
N THR A 3 1.31 -22.68 -41.68
CA THR A 3 0.78 -21.58 -40.87
C THR A 3 -0.73 -21.74 -40.81
N SER A 4 -1.28 -22.07 -39.64
CA SER A 4 -2.73 -22.10 -39.42
C SER A 4 -3.14 -20.91 -38.58
N MET A 5 -4.01 -20.06 -39.14
CA MET A 5 -4.66 -18.96 -38.43
C MET A 5 -5.89 -19.52 -37.71
N LYS A 6 -5.99 -19.29 -36.40
CA LYS A 6 -7.20 -19.62 -35.63
C LYS A 6 -7.77 -18.33 -35.03
N GLU A 7 -9.03 -18.08 -35.31
CA GLU A 7 -9.80 -17.04 -34.62
C GLU A 7 -10.15 -17.51 -33.22
N VAL A 8 -9.97 -16.64 -32.22
CA VAL A 8 -10.32 -16.93 -30.83
C VAL A 8 -11.20 -15.79 -30.31
N ASP A 9 -12.38 -16.16 -29.82
CA ASP A 9 -13.28 -15.24 -29.15
C ASP A 9 -12.93 -15.17 -27.66
N GLN A 10 -12.67 -13.97 -27.14
CA GLN A 10 -12.31 -13.77 -25.73
C GLN A 10 -13.25 -12.74 -25.08
N TRP A 11 -13.76 -13.09 -23.90
CA TRP A 11 -14.72 -12.27 -23.14
C TRP A 11 -14.01 -11.60 -21.96
N LEU A 12 -13.90 -10.26 -21.99
CA LEU A 12 -13.43 -9.45 -20.87
C LEU A 12 -14.37 -8.25 -20.70
N PHE A 13 -14.84 -8.02 -19.48
CA PHE A 13 -15.76 -6.92 -19.12
C PHE A 13 -17.04 -6.84 -19.99
N GLY A 14 -17.58 -7.98 -20.40
CA GLY A 14 -18.89 -8.06 -21.07
C GLY A 14 -18.93 -7.57 -22.52
N VAL A 15 -17.80 -7.31 -23.17
CA VAL A 15 -17.73 -6.90 -24.58
C VAL A 15 -16.90 -7.92 -25.38
N LYS A 16 -17.43 -8.37 -26.53
CA LYS A 16 -16.78 -9.32 -27.43
C LYS A 16 -15.74 -8.62 -28.31
N TRP A 17 -14.48 -8.98 -28.15
CA TRP A 17 -13.39 -8.52 -29.00
C TRP A 17 -12.93 -9.63 -29.95
N ARG A 18 -12.75 -9.32 -31.25
CA ARG A 18 -12.20 -10.25 -32.26
C ARG A 18 -10.76 -9.85 -32.58
N GLY A 19 -9.81 -10.74 -32.26
CA GLY A 19 -8.40 -10.55 -32.54
C GLY A 19 -7.75 -11.82 -33.06
N THR A 20 -6.71 -11.70 -33.88
CA THR A 20 -5.93 -12.81 -34.41
C THR A 20 -4.61 -12.95 -33.63
N VAL A 21 -4.38 -14.12 -33.03
CA VAL A 21 -3.15 -14.44 -32.30
C VAL A 21 -2.26 -15.33 -33.17
N LYS A 22 -0.98 -14.95 -33.29
CA LYS A 22 0.04 -15.70 -34.04
C LYS A 22 0.83 -16.60 -33.09
N GLU A 23 0.42 -17.86 -32.97
CA GLU A 23 1.13 -18.89 -32.19
C GLU A 23 2.41 -19.31 -32.92
N ARG A 24 3.60 -19.13 -32.30
CA ARG A 24 4.85 -19.71 -32.78
C ARG A 24 5.21 -20.92 -31.92
N ARG A 25 5.09 -22.13 -32.49
CA ARG A 25 5.61 -23.36 -31.88
C ARG A 25 7.10 -23.48 -32.17
N HIS A 26 7.91 -23.56 -31.13
CA HIS A 26 9.31 -23.98 -31.20
C HIS A 26 9.41 -25.52 -31.07
N PRO A 27 10.44 -26.17 -31.63
CA PRO A 27 10.66 -27.60 -31.45
C PRO A 27 11.00 -27.94 -29.99
N VAL A 28 10.42 -29.03 -29.51
CA VAL A 28 10.59 -29.56 -28.14
C VAL A 28 11.96 -30.24 -28.02
N MET A 29 12.77 -29.82 -27.05
CA MET A 29 14.01 -30.51 -26.64
C MET A 29 13.69 -31.57 -25.57
N PRO A 30 14.46 -32.68 -25.46
CA PRO A 30 14.26 -33.68 -24.42
C PRO A 30 14.53 -33.15 -23.00
N GLU A 31 13.71 -33.62 -22.08
CA GLU A 31 13.57 -33.23 -20.68
C GLU A 31 14.79 -33.65 -19.82
N ALA A 32 15.36 -32.70 -19.09
CA ALA A 32 16.32 -32.99 -18.01
C ALA A 32 15.55 -33.13 -16.68
N GLN A 33 15.74 -34.25 -15.98
CA GLN A 33 15.06 -34.53 -14.72
C GLN A 33 15.45 -33.52 -13.62
N PRO A 34 14.48 -32.97 -12.85
CA PRO A 34 14.77 -32.09 -11.71
C PRO A 34 15.26 -32.90 -10.50
N PRO A 35 16.18 -32.36 -9.67
CA PRO A 35 16.57 -32.99 -8.41
C PRO A 35 15.44 -32.92 -7.37
N ASN A 36 15.37 -33.97 -6.52
CA ASN A 36 14.33 -34.21 -5.52
C ASN A 36 14.11 -33.07 -4.50
N PRO A 37 12.87 -32.91 -3.99
CA PRO A 37 12.50 -31.85 -3.06
C PRO A 37 13.10 -32.06 -1.66
N THR A 38 13.79 -31.04 -1.14
CA THR A 38 14.13 -30.93 0.28
C THR A 38 13.08 -30.07 0.99
N THR A 39 12.69 -30.52 2.18
CA THR A 39 11.59 -30.12 3.05
C THR A 39 11.42 -28.59 3.27
N PRO A 40 10.18 -28.07 3.43
CA PRO A 40 9.93 -26.62 3.58
C PRO A 40 10.37 -26.08 4.95
N GLN A 41 11.12 -24.98 4.96
CA GLN A 41 11.25 -24.13 6.15
C GLN A 41 10.03 -23.20 6.26
N LYS A 42 9.46 -23.19 7.45
CA LYS A 42 8.23 -22.52 7.86
C LYS A 42 8.48 -21.02 8.03
N ASP A 43 8.21 -20.23 6.99
CA ASP A 43 8.09 -18.78 7.15
C ASP A 43 6.68 -18.48 7.68
N GLU A 44 6.64 -18.16 8.98
CA GLU A 44 5.47 -17.70 9.73
C GLU A 44 4.98 -16.36 9.13
N GLY A 45 4.17 -16.45 8.08
CA GLY A 45 3.41 -15.34 7.53
C GLY A 45 2.38 -14.88 8.55
N ILE A 46 2.55 -13.68 9.09
CA ILE A 46 1.57 -13.04 9.98
C ILE A 46 0.22 -12.96 9.27
N CYS A 47 -0.74 -13.69 9.81
CA CYS A 47 -2.14 -13.68 9.41
C CYS A 47 -2.74 -12.27 9.52
N LEU A 48 -3.53 -11.88 8.50
CA LEU A 48 -4.53 -10.82 8.63
C LEU A 48 -5.60 -11.26 9.63
N GLU A 49 -5.54 -10.75 10.87
CA GLU A 49 -6.65 -10.85 11.79
C GLU A 49 -7.77 -9.90 11.35
N LYS A 50 -8.88 -10.46 10.86
CA LYS A 50 -10.10 -9.73 10.53
C LYS A 50 -10.76 -9.22 11.81
N SER A 51 -10.54 -7.96 12.17
CA SER A 51 -11.33 -7.30 13.21
C SER A 51 -12.74 -7.00 12.68
N ARG A 52 -13.69 -7.89 12.99
CA ARG A 52 -15.13 -7.66 12.86
C ARG A 52 -15.60 -6.87 14.08
N VAL A 53 -15.98 -5.62 13.90
CA VAL A 53 -16.61 -4.81 14.97
C VAL A 53 -18.01 -5.35 15.28
N HIS A 54 -18.27 -5.66 16.56
CA HIS A 54 -19.61 -5.78 17.13
C HIS A 54 -19.71 -4.77 18.29
N LEU A 55 -20.69 -3.86 18.21
CA LEU A 55 -21.29 -3.18 19.36
C LEU A 55 -22.60 -3.93 19.67
N HIS A 56 -23.12 -4.12 20.88
CA HIS A 56 -23.06 -3.36 22.14
C HIS A 56 -23.47 -4.29 23.31
N GLY A 57 -23.03 -4.04 24.56
CA GLY A 57 -23.56 -4.76 25.73
C GLY A 57 -22.85 -4.50 27.08
N LEU A 58 -23.32 -3.48 27.80
CA LEU A 58 -23.32 -3.16 29.25
C LEU A 58 -22.58 -4.02 30.32
N GLY A 59 -21.92 -3.29 31.25
CA GLY A 59 -21.62 -3.66 32.67
C GLY A 59 -20.30 -4.41 32.88
N GLN A 60 -19.42 -4.16 33.85
CA GLN A 60 -19.43 -3.47 35.15
C GLN A 60 -17.96 -3.13 35.55
N ARG A 61 -17.80 -2.27 36.57
CA ARG A 61 -16.54 -1.76 37.13
C ARG A 61 -15.82 -2.79 38.02
N GLU A 62 -14.49 -2.75 38.09
CA GLU A 62 -13.75 -2.78 39.38
C GLU A 62 -12.33 -2.17 39.26
N ILE A 63 -11.86 -1.62 40.38
CA ILE A 63 -10.66 -0.80 40.67
C ILE A 63 -9.51 -1.76 41.09
N ILE A 64 -8.19 -1.59 40.82
CA ILE A 64 -7.03 -0.94 41.51
C ILE A 64 -5.77 -1.44 40.72
N ASP A 65 -4.62 -0.79 40.53
CA ASP A 65 -3.71 -0.04 41.42
C ASP A 65 -2.80 0.92 40.61
N VAL A 66 -2.35 2.00 41.25
CA VAL A 66 -1.50 3.05 40.66
C VAL A 66 -0.02 2.74 40.88
N ALA A 67 0.78 2.70 39.81
CA ALA A 67 2.23 2.92 39.86
C ALA A 67 2.57 4.26 39.20
N PRO A 68 3.28 5.19 39.88
CA PRO A 68 3.67 6.49 39.31
C PRO A 68 5.00 6.37 38.57
N GLY A 69 4.97 5.70 37.42
CA GLY A 69 6.04 5.75 36.42
C GLY A 69 5.63 6.74 35.33
N ARG A 70 6.39 7.83 35.19
CA ARG A 70 6.17 8.97 34.26
C ARG A 70 5.47 8.57 32.95
N LYS A 71 4.13 8.67 32.92
CA LYS A 71 3.36 8.70 31.67
C LYS A 71 3.48 10.09 31.08
N LEU A 72 4.62 10.37 30.48
CA LEU A 72 4.71 11.35 29.41
C LEU A 72 4.43 10.51 28.14
N MET A 73 3.19 10.36 27.67
CA MET A 73 2.56 11.27 26.71
C MET A 73 1.05 10.93 26.55
N PRO A 74 0.14 11.52 27.34
CA PRO A 74 -1.26 11.71 26.92
C PRO A 74 -1.37 12.87 25.92
N GLU A 75 -0.40 13.80 25.96
CA GLU A 75 -0.32 15.00 25.14
C GLU A 75 -0.03 14.76 23.65
N LEU A 76 0.53 13.59 23.28
CA LEU A 76 0.78 13.24 21.88
C LEU A 76 -0.40 12.49 21.24
N GLU A 77 -1.25 11.86 22.07
CA GLU A 77 -2.52 11.28 21.61
C GLU A 77 -3.56 12.39 21.36
N ILE A 78 -3.47 13.49 22.12
CA ILE A 78 -4.03 14.81 21.76
C ILE A 78 -3.23 15.32 20.54
N ASN A 79 -3.75 15.42 19.32
CA ASN A 79 -5.07 15.10 18.84
C ASN A 79 -4.93 14.71 17.37
N MET A 80 -4.38 13.52 17.11
CA MET A 80 -4.28 13.02 15.73
C MET A 80 -5.67 13.01 15.07
N LYS A 81 -6.75 12.86 15.86
CA LYS A 81 -8.14 12.97 15.41
C LYS A 81 -8.53 14.40 14.98
N GLU A 82 -8.19 15.45 15.74
CA GLU A 82 -8.38 16.85 15.30
C GLU A 82 -7.54 17.11 14.09
N ILE A 83 -6.26 16.74 14.10
CA ILE A 83 -5.38 17.11 13.00
C ILE A 83 -5.85 16.45 11.71
N VAL A 84 -6.29 15.20 11.79
CA VAL A 84 -6.94 14.51 10.68
C VAL A 84 -8.21 15.24 10.23
N ALA A 85 -9.03 15.73 11.16
CA ALA A 85 -10.22 16.53 10.82
C ALA A 85 -9.87 17.89 10.19
N VAL A 86 -8.93 18.64 10.77
CA VAL A 86 -8.44 19.95 10.30
C VAL A 86 -7.81 19.83 8.91
N LEU A 87 -7.08 18.74 8.64
CA LEU A 87 -6.45 18.49 7.35
C LEU A 87 -7.40 17.83 6.34
N GLY A 88 -8.67 17.56 6.70
CA GLY A 88 -9.63 16.88 5.83
C GLY A 88 -9.20 15.46 5.44
N VAL A 89 -8.44 14.80 6.31
CA VAL A 89 -7.88 13.47 6.10
C VAL A 89 -8.82 12.40 6.67
N LYS A 90 -8.81 11.20 6.08
CA LYS A 90 -9.35 9.99 6.69
C LYS A 90 -8.40 8.83 6.47
N VAL A 91 -7.79 8.34 7.54
CA VAL A 91 -6.86 7.20 7.47
C VAL A 91 -7.63 5.92 7.24
N MET A 92 -7.23 5.16 6.22
CA MET A 92 -7.85 3.88 5.85
C MET A 92 -7.00 2.70 6.32
N ALA A 93 -5.67 2.82 6.19
CA ALA A 93 -4.71 1.87 6.72
C ALA A 93 -3.36 2.57 6.96
N ALA A 94 -2.66 2.18 8.01
CA ALA A 94 -1.35 2.72 8.34
C ALA A 94 -0.46 1.64 8.97
N ASP A 95 0.77 1.55 8.48
CA ASP A 95 1.90 0.84 9.07
C ASP A 95 3.11 1.79 9.01
N MET A 96 3.08 2.83 9.85
CA MET A 96 4.17 3.79 10.07
C MET A 96 3.88 4.61 11.35
N PRO A 97 4.91 5.16 12.04
CA PRO A 97 4.70 5.88 13.30
C PRO A 97 3.91 7.19 13.11
N PRO A 98 3.19 7.68 14.16
CA PRO A 98 2.29 8.84 14.05
C PRO A 98 2.95 10.11 13.51
N PHE A 99 4.18 10.42 13.91
CA PHE A 99 4.89 11.61 13.41
C PHE A 99 5.10 11.55 11.89
N MET A 100 5.31 10.35 11.33
CA MET A 100 5.49 10.15 9.90
C MET A 100 4.16 10.26 9.15
N GLN A 101 3.06 9.78 9.76
CA GLN A 101 1.71 10.00 9.24
C GLN A 101 1.38 11.49 9.18
N LEU A 102 1.63 12.22 10.27
CA LEU A 102 1.44 13.66 10.34
C LEU A 102 2.27 14.41 9.29
N HIS A 103 3.52 14.02 9.09
CA HIS A 103 4.35 14.57 8.03
C HIS A 103 3.70 14.30 6.66
N SER A 104 3.25 13.07 6.39
CA SER A 104 2.56 12.73 5.14
C SER A 104 1.34 13.61 4.88
N PHE A 105 0.48 13.78 5.88
CA PHE A 105 -0.72 14.61 5.75
C PHE A 105 -0.38 16.07 5.47
N ARG A 106 0.62 16.64 6.16
CA ARG A 106 1.07 18.01 5.94
C ARG A 106 1.69 18.20 4.56
N SER A 107 2.57 17.30 4.13
CA SER A 107 3.19 17.36 2.80
C SER A 107 2.15 17.26 1.69
N ALA A 108 1.18 16.35 1.83
CA ALA A 108 0.11 16.19 0.86
C ALA A 108 -0.80 17.43 0.82
N LYS A 109 -1.18 17.98 2.00
CA LYS A 109 -2.04 19.15 2.08
C LYS A 109 -1.35 20.40 1.52
N GLN A 110 -0.08 20.61 1.87
CA GLN A 110 0.71 21.72 1.36
C GLN A 110 0.87 21.66 -0.16
N SER A 111 1.19 20.49 -0.72
CA SER A 111 1.30 20.33 -2.18
C SER A 111 -0.07 20.51 -2.84
N HIS A 112 -1.14 19.96 -2.27
CA HIS A 112 -2.51 20.15 -2.79
C HIS A 112 -2.90 21.64 -2.84
N ASP A 113 -2.64 22.39 -1.78
CA ASP A 113 -3.03 23.80 -1.65
C ASP A 113 -2.14 24.75 -2.45
N SER A 114 -0.92 24.34 -2.82
CA SER A 114 0.00 25.15 -3.62
C SER A 114 -0.27 25.10 -5.12
N LEU A 115 -1.14 24.21 -5.59
CA LEU A 115 -1.44 24.03 -7.01
C LEU A 115 -2.68 24.83 -7.42
N ASP A 116 -2.52 25.76 -8.36
CA ASP A 116 -3.65 26.52 -8.94
C ASP A 116 -4.71 25.61 -9.58
N LYS A 117 -4.24 24.50 -10.16
CA LYS A 117 -5.09 23.43 -10.70
C LYS A 117 -4.59 22.09 -10.19
N PHE A 118 -5.51 21.34 -9.58
CA PHE A 118 -5.21 20.01 -9.06
C PHE A 118 -4.60 19.09 -10.13
N SER A 119 -3.48 18.45 -9.79
CA SER A 119 -2.78 17.45 -10.60
C SER A 119 -2.34 16.29 -9.72
N SER A 120 -2.96 15.12 -9.90
CA SER A 120 -2.60 13.91 -9.14
C SER A 120 -1.14 13.51 -9.34
N ARG A 121 -0.62 13.67 -10.56
CA ARG A 121 0.78 13.42 -10.88
C ARG A 121 1.71 14.32 -10.07
N GLN A 122 1.41 15.62 -10.01
CA GLN A 122 2.26 16.58 -9.30
C GLN A 122 2.25 16.32 -7.79
N LEU A 123 1.07 16.11 -7.22
CA LEU A 123 0.92 15.77 -5.81
C LEU A 123 1.68 14.48 -5.45
N ALA A 124 1.54 13.42 -6.25
CA ALA A 124 2.27 12.16 -6.04
C ALA A 124 3.79 12.37 -6.11
N HIS A 125 4.26 13.16 -7.07
CA HIS A 125 5.68 13.49 -7.21
C HIS A 125 6.21 14.23 -5.98
N ASP A 126 5.50 15.25 -5.51
CA ASP A 126 5.96 16.10 -4.41
C ASP A 126 6.03 15.34 -3.09
N VAL A 127 4.98 14.56 -2.78
CA VAL A 127 4.95 13.72 -1.57
C VAL A 127 6.06 12.66 -1.61
N LYS A 128 6.25 11.98 -2.77
CA LYS A 128 7.34 11.02 -2.94
C LYS A 128 8.70 11.70 -2.76
N LYS A 129 8.92 12.86 -3.39
CA LYS A 129 10.19 13.59 -3.35
C LYS A 129 10.54 13.99 -1.92
N GLU A 130 9.57 14.48 -1.16
CA GLU A 130 9.79 14.84 0.24
C GLU A 130 10.14 13.62 1.10
N PHE A 131 9.43 12.50 0.91
CA PHE A 131 9.69 11.28 1.67
C PHE A 131 11.02 10.61 1.30
N ASP A 132 11.41 10.62 0.03
CA ASP A 132 12.74 10.18 -0.41
C ASP A 132 13.85 11.02 0.23
N LYS A 133 13.65 12.34 0.31
CA LYS A 133 14.60 13.27 0.92
C LYS A 133 14.75 13.05 2.42
N VAL A 134 13.65 12.85 3.13
CA VAL A 134 13.63 12.81 4.61
C VAL A 134 13.92 11.41 5.16
N TYR A 135 13.38 10.36 4.52
CA TYR A 135 13.42 8.98 5.03
C TYR A 135 14.22 8.03 4.12
N GLY A 136 14.88 8.59 3.10
CA GLY A 136 15.72 7.87 2.15
C GLY A 136 14.91 7.10 1.08
N PRO A 137 15.45 6.95 -0.14
CA PRO A 137 14.79 6.25 -1.21
C PRO A 137 14.65 4.73 -0.96
N THR A 138 13.77 4.01 -1.66
CA THR A 138 12.85 4.48 -2.71
C THR A 138 11.40 4.39 -2.25
N TRP A 139 10.78 5.54 -1.99
CA TRP A 139 9.36 5.68 -1.74
C TRP A 139 8.57 5.68 -3.04
N HIS A 140 7.32 5.26 -2.94
CA HIS A 140 6.33 5.26 -4.01
C HIS A 140 5.08 5.97 -3.50
N CYS A 141 4.49 6.83 -4.32
CA CYS A 141 3.25 7.52 -4.00
C CYS A 141 2.27 7.36 -5.16
N ILE A 142 1.05 6.96 -4.85
CA ILE A 142 -0.06 6.84 -5.81
C ILE A 142 -1.17 7.77 -5.36
N VAL A 143 -1.69 8.57 -6.29
CA VAL A 143 -2.77 9.52 -6.05
C VAL A 143 -3.84 9.35 -7.13
N GLY A 144 -5.10 9.25 -6.72
CA GLY A 144 -6.23 9.15 -7.64
C GLY A 144 -7.57 9.26 -6.92
N THR A 145 -8.67 9.29 -7.65
CA THR A 145 -10.03 9.33 -7.08
C THR A 145 -10.62 7.93 -6.89
N SER A 146 -10.10 6.94 -7.62
CA SER A 146 -10.45 5.52 -7.51
C SER A 146 -9.35 4.66 -8.12
N TYR A 147 -8.91 3.63 -7.40
CA TYR A 147 -7.98 2.61 -7.90
C TYR A 147 -8.03 1.37 -7.01
N GLY A 148 -7.71 0.22 -7.59
CA GLY A 148 -7.38 -1.01 -6.85
C GLY A 148 -5.88 -1.13 -6.66
N SER A 149 -5.43 -1.69 -5.54
CA SER A 149 -4.01 -1.96 -5.32
C SER A 149 -3.79 -3.24 -4.53
N PHE A 150 -2.69 -3.94 -4.85
CA PHE A 150 -2.19 -5.08 -4.10
C PHE A 150 -0.66 -4.95 -4.06
N VAL A 151 -0.13 -4.37 -2.98
CA VAL A 151 1.28 -3.99 -2.88
C VAL A 151 1.96 -4.69 -1.71
N THR A 152 3.21 -5.09 -1.93
CA THR A 152 4.11 -5.50 -0.85
C THR A 152 4.96 -4.31 -0.44
N HIS A 153 5.04 -4.03 0.86
CA HIS A 153 5.76 -2.89 1.41
C HIS A 153 6.68 -3.32 2.55
N SER A 154 7.63 -2.46 2.89
CA SER A 154 8.49 -2.63 4.06
C SER A 154 7.72 -2.26 5.33
N ARG A 155 7.93 -3.02 6.41
CA ARG A 155 7.31 -2.74 7.72
C ARG A 155 7.60 -1.32 8.19
N GLY A 156 6.61 -0.64 8.73
CA GLY A 156 6.73 0.73 9.24
C GLY A 156 6.82 1.81 8.16
N CYS A 157 6.58 1.46 6.88
CA CYS A 157 6.66 2.38 5.74
C CYS A 157 5.44 2.28 4.81
N PHE A 158 4.21 2.24 5.34
CA PHE A 158 2.99 2.25 4.53
C PHE A 158 1.87 3.12 5.12
N LEU A 159 1.19 3.86 4.24
CA LEU A 159 0.06 4.70 4.59
C LEU A 159 -0.92 4.80 3.43
N TYR A 160 -2.20 4.65 3.74
CA TYR A 160 -3.32 4.77 2.82
C TYR A 160 -4.42 5.62 3.45
N PHE A 161 -4.75 6.74 2.82
CA PHE A 161 -5.71 7.70 3.37
C PHE A 161 -6.45 8.47 2.27
N PHE A 162 -7.63 8.98 2.62
CA PHE A 162 -8.34 9.98 1.83
C PHE A 162 -7.96 11.38 2.29
N MET A 163 -7.89 12.32 1.36
CA MET A 163 -7.84 13.76 1.61
C MET A 163 -8.83 14.41 0.65
N ASP A 164 -9.82 15.14 1.15
CA ASP A 164 -10.89 15.72 0.32
C ASP A 164 -11.58 14.68 -0.59
N LYS A 165 -11.39 14.78 -1.92
CA LYS A 165 -11.96 13.86 -2.93
C LYS A 165 -10.94 12.90 -3.53
N ILE A 166 -9.73 12.88 -2.99
CA ILE A 166 -8.61 12.10 -3.51
C ILE A 166 -8.15 11.06 -2.50
N ILE A 167 -7.54 10.02 -3.03
CA ILE A 167 -6.97 8.91 -2.27
C ILE A 167 -5.46 8.94 -2.49
N VAL A 168 -4.70 8.82 -1.42
CA VAL A 168 -3.23 8.82 -1.40
C VAL A 168 -2.75 7.50 -0.78
N MET A 169 -1.88 6.80 -1.50
CA MET A 169 -1.16 5.63 -0.99
C MET A 169 0.34 5.87 -1.09
N LEU A 170 1.02 5.88 0.06
CA LEU A 170 2.44 6.15 0.19
C LEU A 170 3.13 4.96 0.84
N PHE A 171 4.15 4.39 0.19
CA PHE A 171 4.83 3.21 0.71
C PHE A 171 6.27 3.06 0.23
N LYS A 172 7.08 2.29 0.98
CA LYS A 172 8.47 1.95 0.60
C LYS A 172 8.62 0.45 0.33
N THR A 173 9.32 0.09 -0.74
CA THR A 173 9.63 -1.32 -1.07
C THR A 173 11.08 -1.66 -0.73
N LYS A 174 11.33 -2.94 -0.41
CA LYS A 174 12.71 -3.44 -0.26
C LYS A 174 13.31 -3.63 -1.65
N ILE A 175 14.42 -2.94 -1.94
CA ILE A 175 15.19 -3.18 -3.16
C ILE A 175 16.22 -4.27 -2.85
N ARG A 176 16.09 -5.43 -3.48
CA ARG A 176 17.15 -6.43 -3.47
C ARG A 176 18.20 -5.98 -4.48
N LYS A 177 19.40 -5.63 -4.00
CA LYS A 177 20.56 -5.46 -4.88
C LYS A 177 20.92 -6.84 -5.39
N VAL A 178 20.82 -7.06 -6.70
CA VAL A 178 21.46 -8.22 -7.32
C VAL A 178 22.94 -7.87 -7.37
N LEU A 179 23.76 -8.60 -6.61
CA LEU A 179 25.21 -8.48 -6.74
C LEU A 179 25.54 -8.96 -8.16
N ALA A 180 26.06 -8.06 -8.99
CA ALA A 180 26.64 -8.46 -10.26
C ALA A 180 27.86 -9.33 -9.95
N SER A 181 27.79 -10.59 -10.38
CA SER A 181 28.89 -11.55 -10.35
C SER A 181 29.93 -11.21 -11.40
#